data_AF-A0A925UDM8-F1
#
_entry.id   AF-A0A925UDM8-F1
#
_cell.length_a   1.000
_cell.length_b   1.000
_cell.length_c   1.000
_cell.angle_alpha   90.00
_cell.angle_beta   90.00
_cell.angle_gamma   90.00
#
_symmetry.space_group_name_H-M   'P 1'
#
loop_
_entity.id
_entity.type
_entity.pdbx_description
1 polymer ?
#
loop_
_entity_poly.entity_id
_entity_poly.type
_entity_poly.pdbx_seq_one_letter_code
_entity_poly.pdbx_strand_id
1 'polypeptide(L)' 'MTIFRWIIGVISALLVGGSVLSFVLFMAFDINVWLERARSLRRGAYMALLFWFNVEVWGRVVWTIITW' A
#
# COMPACT_ATOMS: atom_id res chain seq x y z
N MET A 1 -7.76 -16.83 -1.56
CA MET A 1 -7.30 -15.63 -0.82
C MET A 1 -5.78 -15.47 -0.72
N THR A 2 -4.97 -16.52 -0.87
CA THR A 2 -3.50 -16.44 -0.71
C THR A 2 -2.81 -15.60 -1.77
N ILE A 3 -3.14 -15.78 -3.06
CA ILE A 3 -2.54 -15.03 -4.17
C ILE A 3 -2.84 -13.53 -4.07
N PHE A 4 -4.08 -13.16 -3.77
CA PHE A 4 -4.49 -11.77 -3.57
C PHE A 4 -3.69 -11.09 -2.44
N ARG A 5 -3.54 -11.77 -1.29
CA ARG A 5 -2.72 -11.28 -0.16
C ARG A 5 -1.27 -11.02 -0.58
N TRP A 6 -0.67 -11.91 -1.37
CA TRP A 6 0.68 -11.71 -1.88
C TRP A 6 0.79 -10.53 -2.84
N ILE A 7 -0.12 -10.39 -3.80
CA ILE A 7 -0.12 -9.27 -4.77
C ILE A 7 -0.15 -7.93 -4.03
N ILE A 8 -1.08 -7.80 -3.09
CA ILE A 8 -1.31 -6.54 -2.39
C ILE A 8 -0.23 -6.26 -1.35
N GLY A 9 0.38 -7.30 -0.77
CA GLY A 9 1.58 -7.20 0.04
C GLY A 9 2.78 -6.69 -0.74
N VAL A 10 3.01 -7.21 -1.95
CA VAL A 10 4.10 -6.74 -2.83
C VAL A 10 3.87 -5.29 -3.25
N ILE A 11 2.65 -4.93 -3.66
CA ILE A 11 2.31 -3.54 -4.02
C ILE A 11 2.54 -2.59 -2.84
N SER A 12 2.06 -2.96 -1.64
CA SER A 12 2.24 -2.14 -0.43
C SER A 12 3.72 -2.00 -0.07
N ALA A 13 4.49 -3.08 -0.15
CA ALA A 13 5.93 -3.07 0.11
C ALA A 13 6.69 -2.19 -0.88
N LEU A 14 6.36 -2.24 -2.17
CA LEU A 14 6.94 -1.38 -3.20
C LEU A 14 6.63 0.10 -2.96
N LEU A 15 5.39 0.42 -2.58
CA LEU A 15 4.99 1.80 -2.29
C LEU A 15 5.68 2.37 -1.05
N VAL A 16 5.79 1.56 0.02
CA VAL A 16 6.54 1.95 1.23
C VAL A 16 8.03 2.09 0.91
N GLY A 17 8.61 1.12 0.21
CA GLY A 17 10.02 1.15 -0.19
C GLY A 17 10.35 2.36 -1.06
N GLY A 18 9.52 2.64 -2.08
CA GLY A 18 9.65 3.82 -2.92
C GLY A 18 9.48 5.13 -2.15
N SER A 19 8.57 5.15 -1.16
CA SER A 19 8.39 6.31 -0.27
C SER A 19 9.65 6.58 0.56
N VAL A 20 10.22 5.55 1.19
CA VAL A 20 11.45 5.66 1.99
C VAL A 20 12.64 6.06 1.12
N LEU A 21 12.81 5.44 -0.05
CA LEU A 21 13.88 5.80 -0.99
C LEU A 21 13.76 7.25 -1.44
N SER A 22 12.55 7.71 -1.80
CA SER A 22 12.32 9.10 -2.18
C SER A 22 12.62 10.05 -1.02
N PHE A 23 12.31 9.66 0.22
CA PHE A 23 12.63 10.46 1.39
C PHE A 23 14.14 10.55 1.65
N VAL A 24 14.88 9.44 1.47
CA VAL A 24 16.35 9.44 1.56
C VAL A 24 16.98 10.32 0.48
N LEU A 25 16.47 10.26 -0.75
CA LEU A 25 16.92 11.13 -1.84
C LEU A 25 16.63 12.60 -1.54
N PHE A 26 15.49 12.91 -0.93
CA PHE A 26 15.22 14.26 -0.45
C PHE A 26 16.26 14.71 0.58
N MET A 27 16.58 13.89 1.59
CA MET A 27 17.59 14.27 2.58
C MET A 27 19.00 14.44 1.99
N ALA A 28 19.33 13.68 0.94
CA ALA A 28 20.65 13.74 0.31
C ALA A 28 20.81 14.94 -0.64
N PHE A 29 19.75 15.33 -1.34
CA PHE A 29 19.81 16.35 -2.41
C PHE A 29 19.03 17.63 -2.10
N ASP A 30 18.24 17.67 -1.02
CA ASP A 30 17.36 18.77 -0.60
C ASP A 30 16.35 19.22 -1.68
N ILE A 31 16.07 18.38 -2.68
CA ILE A 31 15.14 18.69 -3.76
C ILE A 31 13.71 18.35 -3.33
N ASN A 32 12.88 19.37 -3.12
CA ASN A 32 11.48 19.25 -2.66
C ASN A 32 10.60 18.28 -3.48
N VAL A 33 10.89 18.06 -4.76
CA VAL A 33 10.17 17.09 -5.62
C VAL A 33 10.21 15.68 -5.02
N TRP A 34 11.33 15.27 -4.42
CA TRP A 34 11.47 13.95 -3.80
C TRP A 34 10.65 13.82 -2.52
N LEU A 35 10.51 14.90 -1.75
CA LEU A 35 9.65 14.93 -0.57
C LEU A 35 8.17 14.78 -0.93
N GLU A 36 7.75 15.45 -2.01
CA GLU A 36 6.37 15.36 -2.48
C GLU A 36 6.05 13.96 -3.02
N ARG A 37 6.98 13.35 -3.76
CA ARG A 37 6.91 11.94 -4.19
C ARG A 37 6.86 10.98 -3.01
N ALA A 38 7.70 11.17 -2.00
CA ALA A 38 7.71 10.34 -0.79
C ALA A 38 6.33 10.34 -0.09
N ARG A 39 5.72 11.53 0.08
CA ARG A 39 4.40 11.67 0.69
C ARG A 39 3.28 11.07 -0.18
N SER A 40 3.37 11.22 -1.50
CA SER A 40 2.39 10.64 -2.43
C SER A 40 2.43 9.11 -2.38
N LEU A 41 3.63 8.52 -2.46
CA LEU A 41 3.83 7.07 -2.37
C LEU A 41 3.38 6.52 -1.01
N ARG A 42 3.63 7.25 0.08
CA ARG A 42 3.14 6.87 1.42
C ARG A 42 1.61 6.87 1.49
N ARG A 43 0.94 7.88 0.90
CA ARG A 43 -0.53 7.90 0.80
C ARG A 43 -1.04 6.71 -0.01
N GLY A 44 -0.38 6.39 -1.12
CA GLY A 44 -0.67 5.19 -1.91
C GLY A 44 -0.54 3.91 -1.10
N ALA A 45 0.51 3.78 -0.29
CA ALA A 45 0.70 2.61 0.58
C ALA A 45 -0.44 2.46 1.60
N TYR A 46 -0.87 3.55 2.24
CA TYR A 46 -2.03 3.51 3.15
C TYR A 46 -3.32 3.13 2.44
N MET A 47 -3.57 3.64 1.22
CA MET A 47 -4.72 3.23 0.42
C MET A 47 -4.70 1.74 0.08
N ALA A 48 -3.54 1.21 -0.33
CA ALA A 48 -3.39 -0.22 -0.62
C ALA A 48 -3.67 -1.10 0.62
N LEU A 49 -3.21 -0.68 1.80
CA LEU A 49 -3.48 -1.38 3.06
C LEU A 49 -4.95 -1.30 3.48
N LEU A 50 -5.58 -0.14 3.32
CA LEU A 50 -7.02 0.01 3.59
C LEU A 50 -7.86 -0.84 2.65
N PHE A 51 -7.48 -0.91 1.37
CA PHE A 51 -8.13 -1.76 0.39
C PHE A 51 -7.96 -3.24 0.71
N TRP A 52 -6.74 -3.66 1.11
CA TRP A 52 -6.50 -5.02 1.63
C TRP A 52 -7.50 -5.32 2.74
N PHE A 53 -7.51 -4.51 3.79
CA PHE A 53 -8.34 -4.73 4.97
C PHE A 53 -9.82 -4.85 4.59
N ASN A 54 -10.31 -3.96 3.73
CA ASN A 54 -11.69 -4.03 3.24
C ASN A 54 -11.97 -5.33 2.50
N VAL A 55 -11.12 -5.76 1.57
CA VAL A 55 -11.35 -7.00 0.82
C VAL A 55 -11.30 -8.24 1.73
N GLU A 56 -10.45 -8.27 2.76
CA GLU A 56 -10.43 -9.39 3.70
C GLU A 56 -11.67 -9.46 4.61
N VAL A 57 -12.18 -8.30 5.04
CA VAL A 57 -13.37 -8.23 5.90
C VAL A 57 -14.61 -8.52 5.05
N TRP A 58 -14.83 -7.75 3.99
CA TRP A 58 -16.00 -7.92 3.12
C TRP A 58 -15.98 -9.24 2.36
N GLY A 59 -14.81 -9.72 1.95
CA GLY A 59 -14.68 -11.02 1.29
C GLY A 59 -15.11 -12.17 2.21
N ARG A 60 -14.85 -12.08 3.52
CA ARG A 60 -15.39 -13.04 4.50
C ARG A 60 -16.88 -12.90 4.68
N VAL A 61 -17.40 -11.68 4.77
CA VAL A 61 -18.85 -11.43 4.90
C VAL A 61 -19.60 -12.02 3.70
N VAL A 62 -19.16 -11.72 2.48
CA VAL A 62 -19.76 -12.26 1.25
C VAL A 62 -19.65 -13.78 1.20
N TRP A 63 -18.49 -14.34 1.58
CA TRP A 63 -18.33 -15.80 1.67
C TRP A 63 -19.33 -16.42 2.65
N THR A 64 -19.49 -15.84 3.84
CA THR A 64 -20.47 -16.30 4.82
C THR A 64 -21.90 -16.21 4.28
N ILE A 65 -22.26 -15.16 3.55
CA ILE A 65 -23.60 -15.01 2.96
C ILE A 65 -23.87 -16.05 1.86
N ILE A 66 -22.87 -16.37 1.02
CA ILE A 66 -23.03 -17.31 -0.10
C ILE A 66 -23.03 -18.77 0.38
N THR A 67 -22.30 -19.08 1.45
CA THR A 67 -22.09 -20.45 1.92
C THR A 67 -23.10 -20.87 3.00
N TRP A 68 -23.99 -19.96 3.42
CA TRP A 68 -25.08 -20.23 4.37
C TRP A 68 -26.40 -20.38 3.64
#